data_AF-A0A0Q5PG72-F1
#
_entry.id   AF-A0A0Q5PG72-F1
#
_cell.length_a   1.000
_cell.length_b   1.000
_cell.length_c   1.000
_cell.angle_alpha   90.00
_cell.angle_beta   90.00
_cell.angle_gamma   90.00
#
_symmetry.space_group_name_H-M   'P 1'
#
loop_
_entity.id
_entity.type
_entity.pdbx_description
1 polymer ?
#
loop_
_entity_poly.entity_id
_entity_poly.type
_entity_poly.pdbx_seq_one_letter_code
_entity_poly.pdbx_strand_id
1 'polypeptide(L)'
;MNPFNQPPQTGDLVAARRNISCTLTEEYTNSPSVRQGTRGLVRKRTGNQLTVAFDTSYGLTESTVHARDCRLIQRTADEKRFMEWTQLKTAVRIGALITLIAPILWYVVVYWAQTGSLDGVIEALIVAALESALELPGLILAHPTQTLVWIAVGALVTRIALGPRPRRKRRKQRR
;
A
#
# COMPACT_ATOMS: atom_id res chain seq x y z
N MET A 1 -13.46 23.62 -26.64
CA MET A 1 -14.12 23.31 -25.35
C MET A 1 -13.26 22.33 -24.57
N ASN A 2 -12.91 22.64 -23.32
CA ASN A 2 -12.02 21.79 -22.53
C ASN A 2 -12.80 20.54 -22.05
N PRO A 3 -12.49 19.32 -22.53
CA PRO A 3 -13.26 18.12 -22.19
C PRO A 3 -13.16 17.74 -20.70
N PHE A 4 -12.33 18.43 -19.92
CA PHE A 4 -12.21 18.24 -18.47
C PHE A 4 -13.13 19.15 -17.63
N ASN A 5 -13.93 20.02 -18.24
CA ASN A 5 -14.87 20.89 -17.52
C ASN A 5 -16.24 20.25 -17.27
N GLN A 6 -16.57 19.14 -17.92
CA GLN A 6 -17.82 18.43 -17.61
C GLN A 6 -17.61 17.53 -16.39
N PRO A 7 -18.63 17.41 -15.54
CA PRO A 7 -18.54 16.61 -14.33
C PRO A 7 -18.37 15.11 -14.67
N PRO A 8 -17.60 14.34 -13.87
CA PRO A 8 -17.35 12.92 -14.12
C PRO A 8 -18.64 12.12 -14.25
N GLN A 9 -18.66 11.16 -15.15
CA GLN A 9 -19.76 10.22 -15.35
C GLN A 9 -19.38 8.79 -14.95
N THR A 10 -20.37 7.91 -14.86
CA THR A 10 -20.15 6.48 -14.64
C THR A 10 -19.25 5.92 -15.74
N GLY A 11 -18.27 5.10 -15.35
CA GLY A 11 -17.24 4.56 -16.24
C GLY A 11 -16.02 5.47 -16.42
N ASP A 12 -16.00 6.67 -15.85
CA ASP A 12 -14.83 7.53 -15.92
C ASP A 12 -13.77 7.14 -14.87
N LEU A 13 -12.49 7.28 -15.25
CA LEU A 13 -11.37 7.16 -14.34
C LEU A 13 -11.07 8.52 -13.70
N VAL A 14 -11.09 8.56 -12.38
CA VAL A 14 -10.82 9.75 -11.59
C VAL A 14 -9.62 9.53 -10.65
N ALA A 15 -9.03 10.61 -10.17
CA ALA A 15 -8.11 10.59 -9.04
C ALA A 15 -8.62 11.45 -7.89
N ALA A 16 -8.40 10.99 -6.67
CA ALA A 16 -8.68 11.74 -5.46
C ALA A 16 -7.82 13.01 -5.40
N ARG A 17 -8.45 14.17 -5.21
CA ARG A 17 -7.75 15.45 -5.02
C ARG A 17 -7.28 15.66 -3.59
N ARG A 18 -7.92 15.00 -2.63
CA ARG A 18 -7.60 15.05 -1.20
C ARG A 18 -7.57 13.65 -0.61
N ASN A 19 -7.06 13.54 0.61
CA ASN A 19 -7.23 12.32 1.38
C ASN A 19 -8.71 12.17 1.77
N ILE A 20 -9.24 10.96 1.64
CA ILE A 20 -10.62 10.62 1.95
C ILE A 20 -10.58 9.43 2.92
N SER A 21 -11.23 9.60 4.06
CA SER A 21 -11.47 8.50 5.00
C SER A 21 -12.76 7.80 4.58
N CYS A 22 -12.70 6.49 4.39
CA CYS A 22 -13.86 5.69 3.98
C CYS A 22 -14.62 5.12 5.17
N THR A 23 -14.02 5.14 6.35
CA THR A 23 -14.59 4.63 7.60
C THR A 23 -14.42 5.64 8.73
N LEU A 24 -15.29 5.57 9.74
CA LEU A 24 -15.18 6.40 10.95
C LEU A 24 -13.86 6.15 11.69
N THR A 25 -13.41 4.89 11.75
CA THR A 25 -12.14 4.52 12.37
C THR A 25 -10.95 5.22 11.72
N GLU A 26 -10.95 5.37 10.39
CA GLU A 26 -9.90 6.10 9.67
C GLU A 26 -9.92 7.60 9.94
N GLU A 27 -11.10 8.16 10.18
CA GLU A 27 -11.26 9.56 10.57
C GLU A 27 -10.69 9.81 11.97
N TYR A 28 -10.98 8.93 12.93
CA TYR A 28 -10.44 9.01 14.30
C TYR A 28 -8.93 8.74 14.38
N THR A 29 -8.42 7.80 13.59
CA THR A 29 -6.99 7.44 13.56
C THR A 29 -6.16 8.31 12.61
N ASN A 30 -6.79 9.28 11.94
CA ASN A 30 -6.19 10.14 10.92
C ASN A 30 -5.37 9.36 9.86
N SER A 31 -5.89 8.17 9.50
CA SER A 31 -5.23 7.19 8.65
C SER A 31 -6.10 6.90 7.42
N PRO A 32 -6.19 7.84 6.47
CA PRO A 32 -7.12 7.73 5.34
C PRO A 32 -6.75 6.56 4.42
N SER A 33 -7.74 5.72 4.09
CA SER A 33 -7.61 4.63 3.12
C SER A 33 -7.34 5.13 1.70
N VAL A 34 -7.97 6.23 1.30
CA VAL A 34 -7.80 6.85 -0.01
C VAL A 34 -6.92 8.09 0.12
N ARG A 35 -5.70 8.02 -0.44
CA ARG A 35 -4.75 9.13 -0.41
C ARG A 35 -4.96 10.07 -1.60
N GLN A 36 -4.50 11.30 -1.47
CA GLN A 36 -4.42 12.23 -2.60
C GLN A 36 -3.65 11.59 -3.77
N GLY A 37 -4.25 11.60 -4.95
CA GLY A 37 -3.71 11.03 -6.18
C GLY A 37 -4.11 9.57 -6.42
N THR A 38 -4.76 8.91 -5.46
CA THR A 38 -5.28 7.55 -5.66
C THR A 38 -6.30 7.54 -6.80
N ARG A 39 -6.12 6.60 -7.73
CA ARG A 39 -7.00 6.43 -8.89
C ARG A 39 -8.22 5.61 -8.50
N GLY A 40 -9.35 5.91 -9.11
CA GLY A 40 -10.57 5.14 -8.91
C GLY A 40 -11.50 5.24 -10.10
N LEU A 41 -12.37 4.26 -10.24
CA LEU A 41 -13.38 4.19 -11.28
C LEU A 41 -14.73 4.66 -10.73
N VAL A 42 -15.40 5.56 -11.43
CA VAL A 42 -16.74 6.02 -11.05
C VAL A 42 -17.76 4.92 -11.39
N ARG A 43 -18.38 4.33 -10.38
CA ARG A 43 -19.41 3.28 -10.55
C ARG A 43 -20.82 3.82 -10.60
N LYS A 44 -21.10 4.86 -9.82
CA LYS A 44 -22.42 5.49 -9.77
C LYS A 44 -22.27 6.98 -9.55
N ARG A 45 -23.24 7.74 -10.08
CA ARG A 45 -23.39 9.15 -9.80
C ARG A 45 -24.80 9.44 -9.31
N THR A 46 -24.88 10.18 -8.21
CA THR A 46 -26.15 10.68 -7.66
C THR A 46 -25.99 12.16 -7.39
N GLY A 47 -26.50 12.98 -8.33
CA GLY A 47 -26.33 14.44 -8.31
C GLY A 47 -24.85 14.85 -8.34
N ASN A 48 -24.37 15.44 -7.24
CA ASN A 48 -22.99 15.89 -7.06
C ASN A 48 -22.10 14.90 -6.29
N GLN A 49 -22.64 13.73 -5.93
CA GLN A 49 -21.91 12.64 -5.30
C GLN A 49 -21.60 11.55 -6.32
N LEU A 50 -20.42 10.98 -6.19
CA LEU A 50 -19.89 9.89 -7.00
C LEU A 50 -19.57 8.72 -6.07
N THR A 51 -20.06 7.54 -6.38
CA THR A 51 -19.58 6.30 -5.78
C THR A 51 -18.39 5.84 -6.63
N VAL A 52 -17.20 5.88 -6.04
CA VAL A 52 -15.94 5.60 -6.73
C VAL A 52 -15.27 4.40 -6.09
N ALA A 53 -14.87 3.42 -6.90
CA ALA A 53 -14.03 2.31 -6.49
C ALA A 53 -12.56 2.71 -6.64
N PHE A 54 -11.89 3.03 -5.54
CA PHE A 54 -10.50 3.45 -5.50
C PHE A 54 -9.53 2.25 -5.42
N ASP A 55 -8.45 2.28 -6.21
CA ASP A 55 -7.30 1.37 -6.14
C ASP A 55 -6.42 1.80 -4.94
N THR A 56 -6.77 1.33 -3.74
CA THR A 56 -6.01 1.63 -2.52
C THR A 56 -4.81 0.70 -2.36
N SER A 57 -4.03 0.89 -1.29
CA SER A 57 -2.84 0.05 -1.08
C SER A 57 -3.19 -1.42 -0.80
N TYR A 58 -4.37 -1.68 -0.25
CA TYR A 58 -4.82 -2.98 0.23
C TYR A 58 -5.96 -3.59 -0.59
N GLY A 59 -6.30 -2.98 -1.72
CA GLY A 59 -7.35 -3.46 -2.61
C GLY A 59 -8.31 -2.36 -3.05
N LEU A 60 -9.46 -2.78 -3.57
CA LEU A 60 -10.53 -1.87 -3.99
C LEU A 60 -11.34 -1.43 -2.78
N THR A 61 -11.48 -0.12 -2.63
CA THR A 61 -12.36 0.47 -1.61
C THR A 61 -13.37 1.35 -2.29
N GLU A 62 -14.65 1.07 -2.08
CA GLU A 62 -15.73 1.92 -2.56
C GLU A 62 -16.00 3.04 -1.58
N SER A 63 -16.09 4.27 -2.09
CA SER A 63 -16.38 5.44 -1.29
C SER A 63 -17.29 6.40 -2.04
N THR A 64 -18.23 7.00 -1.32
CA THR A 64 -19.11 8.04 -1.86
C THR A 64 -18.47 9.40 -1.58
N VAL A 65 -18.06 10.07 -2.65
CA VAL A 65 -17.28 11.31 -2.61
C VAL A 65 -17.92 12.38 -3.44
N HIS A 66 -17.70 13.66 -3.10
CA HIS A 66 -18.18 14.74 -3.94
C HIS A 66 -17.36 14.84 -5.23
N ALA A 67 -18.01 15.17 -6.35
CA ALA A 67 -17.34 15.31 -7.65
C ALA A 67 -16.19 16.34 -7.62
N ARG A 68 -16.29 17.39 -6.78
CA ARG A 68 -15.25 18.41 -6.57
C ARG A 68 -13.95 17.86 -5.96
N ASP A 69 -14.03 16.74 -5.24
CA ASP A 69 -12.91 16.08 -4.58
C ASP A 69 -12.21 15.08 -5.50
N CYS A 70 -12.71 14.93 -6.73
CA CYS A 70 -12.15 14.08 -7.76
C CYS A 70 -11.62 14.94 -8.91
N ARG A 71 -10.56 14.46 -9.55
CA ARG A 71 -10.04 14.98 -10.82
C ARG A 71 -10.26 13.92 -11.88
N LEU A 72 -10.94 14.28 -12.96
CA LEU A 72 -11.06 13.42 -14.13
C LEU A 72 -9.67 13.16 -14.74
N ILE A 73 -9.32 11.89 -14.93
CA ILE A 73 -8.10 11.46 -15.61
C ILE A 73 -8.42 11.06 -17.04
N GLN A 74 -9.40 10.15 -17.19
CA GLN A 74 -9.75 9.55 -18.47
C GLN A 74 -11.25 9.30 -18.50
N ARG A 75 -11.87 9.54 -19.66
CA ARG A 75 -13.27 9.22 -19.91
C ARG A 75 -13.42 7.79 -20.41
N THR A 76 -14.55 7.16 -20.10
CA THR A 76 -14.92 5.82 -20.59
C THR A 76 -13.77 4.81 -20.44
N ALA A 77 -13.29 4.66 -19.21
CA ALA A 77 -12.28 3.68 -18.90
C ALA A 77 -12.90 2.27 -18.93
N ASP A 78 -12.12 1.31 -19.41
CA ASP A 78 -12.51 -0.09 -19.39
C ASP A 78 -12.51 -0.60 -17.94
N GLU A 79 -13.72 -0.80 -17.39
CA GLU A 79 -13.92 -1.27 -16.03
C GLU A 79 -13.22 -2.62 -15.79
N LYS A 80 -13.35 -3.56 -16.73
CA LYS A 80 -12.77 -4.90 -16.58
C LYS A 80 -11.25 -4.81 -16.48
N ARG A 81 -10.65 -4.06 -17.39
CA ARG A 81 -9.20 -3.83 -17.39
C ARG A 81 -8.74 -3.13 -16.11
N PHE A 82 -9.47 -2.14 -15.61
CA PHE A 82 -9.13 -1.49 -14.34
C PHE A 82 -9.17 -2.47 -13.16
N MET A 83 -10.20 -3.32 -13.10
CA MET A 83 -10.37 -4.30 -12.03
C MET A 83 -9.27 -5.38 -12.07
N GLU A 84 -8.97 -5.95 -13.22
CA GLU A 84 -7.90 -6.94 -13.41
C GLU A 84 -6.54 -6.38 -12.98
N TRP A 85 -6.20 -5.17 -13.43
CA TRP A 85 -4.95 -4.52 -13.07
C TRP A 85 -4.85 -4.24 -11.56
N THR A 86 -5.97 -3.89 -10.92
CA THR A 86 -6.02 -3.62 -9.49
C THR A 86 -5.89 -4.92 -8.68
N GLN A 87 -6.55 -5.99 -9.10
CA GLN A 87 -6.42 -7.31 -8.50
C GLN A 87 -4.98 -7.84 -8.60
N LEU A 88 -4.35 -7.71 -9.78
CA LEU A 88 -2.96 -8.13 -9.98
C LEU A 88 -2.01 -7.39 -9.02
N LYS A 89 -2.12 -6.06 -8.91
CA LYS A 89 -1.30 -5.29 -7.96
C LYS A 89 -1.53 -5.71 -6.51
N THR A 90 -2.79 -5.96 -6.15
CA THR A 90 -3.15 -6.40 -4.80
C THR A 90 -2.53 -7.77 -4.50
N ALA A 91 -2.63 -8.71 -5.43
CA ALA A 91 -2.00 -10.03 -5.31
C ALA A 91 -0.48 -9.95 -5.17
N VAL A 92 0.18 -9.11 -5.99
CA VAL A 92 1.64 -8.88 -5.89
C VAL A 92 2.03 -8.31 -4.52
N ARG A 93 1.23 -7.39 -3.97
CA ARG A 93 1.50 -6.83 -2.63
C ARG A 93 1.28 -7.84 -1.51
N ILE A 94 0.22 -8.63 -1.58
CA ILE A 94 -0.04 -9.71 -0.62
C ILE A 94 1.10 -10.72 -0.67
N GLY A 95 1.52 -11.12 -1.88
CA GLY A 95 2.68 -11.99 -2.07
C GLY A 95 3.95 -11.41 -1.43
N ALA A 96 4.25 -10.13 -1.69
CA ALA A 96 5.39 -9.44 -1.07
C ALA A 96 5.30 -9.39 0.46
N LEU A 97 4.10 -9.17 1.01
CA LEU A 97 3.87 -9.13 2.46
C LEU A 97 4.06 -10.52 3.09
N ILE A 98 3.59 -11.58 2.42
CA ILE A 98 3.85 -12.96 2.82
C ILE A 98 5.36 -13.24 2.78
N THR A 99 6.08 -12.83 1.73
CA THR A 99 7.54 -13.00 1.65
C THR A 99 8.27 -12.31 2.81
N LEU A 100 7.80 -11.14 3.26
CA LEU A 100 8.39 -10.45 4.42
C LEU A 100 8.11 -11.14 5.75
N ILE A 101 6.93 -11.74 5.90
CA ILE A 101 6.50 -12.39 7.14
C ILE A 101 6.99 -13.85 7.22
N ALA A 102 7.25 -14.48 6.07
CA ALA A 102 7.65 -15.89 5.98
C ALA A 102 8.85 -16.27 6.86
N PRO A 103 9.94 -15.48 6.97
CA PRO A 103 11.05 -15.81 7.85
C PRO A 103 10.66 -15.86 9.33
N ILE A 104 9.77 -14.96 9.76
CA ILE A 104 9.27 -14.92 11.14
C ILE A 104 8.39 -16.14 11.41
N LEU A 105 7.48 -16.48 10.48
CA LEU A 105 6.64 -17.68 10.60
C LEU A 105 7.50 -18.94 10.64
N TRP A 106 8.51 -19.03 9.78
CA TRP A 106 9.44 -20.16 9.77
C TRP A 106 10.19 -20.28 11.10
N TYR A 107 10.69 -19.16 11.64
CA TYR A 107 11.33 -19.14 12.95
C TYR A 107 10.41 -19.67 14.04
N VAL A 108 9.16 -19.23 14.09
CA VAL A 108 8.17 -19.71 15.09
C VAL A 108 7.94 -21.21 14.97
N VAL A 109 7.84 -21.75 13.75
CA VAL A 109 7.69 -23.19 13.51
C VAL A 109 8.91 -23.97 14.02
N VAL A 110 10.12 -23.51 13.70
CA VAL A 110 11.37 -24.15 14.16
C VAL A 110 11.51 -24.06 15.68
N TYR A 111 11.21 -22.90 16.27
CA TYR A 111 11.25 -22.69 17.72
C TYR A 111 10.30 -23.64 18.44
N TRP A 112 9.05 -23.73 17.97
CA TRP A 112 8.06 -24.63 18.55
C TRP A 112 8.46 -26.10 18.41
N ALA A 113 9.00 -26.51 17.25
CA ALA A 113 9.47 -27.87 17.04
C ALA A 113 10.65 -28.25 17.96
N GLN A 114 11.50 -27.29 18.33
CA GLN A 114 12.66 -27.53 19.20
C GLN A 114 12.33 -27.48 20.69
N THR A 115 11.45 -26.57 21.10
CA THR A 115 11.17 -26.32 22.53
C THR A 115 9.87 -26.97 23.02
N GLY A 116 8.97 -27.33 22.10
CA GLY A 116 7.62 -27.82 22.41
C GLY A 116 6.68 -26.76 23.00
N SER A 117 7.11 -25.49 23.12
CA SER A 117 6.33 -24.38 23.65
C SER A 117 6.49 -23.11 22.79
N LEU A 118 5.60 -22.14 22.98
CA LEU A 118 5.71 -20.79 22.44
C LEU A 118 6.11 -19.76 23.51
N ASP A 119 6.30 -20.20 24.75
CA ASP A 119 6.79 -19.34 25.82
C ASP A 119 8.19 -18.84 25.49
N GLY A 120 8.42 -17.53 25.63
CA GLY A 120 9.70 -16.91 25.32
C GLY A 120 9.98 -16.67 23.84
N VAL A 121 9.02 -16.95 22.93
CA VAL A 121 9.27 -16.84 21.48
C VAL A 121 9.58 -15.41 21.04
N ILE A 122 8.99 -14.40 21.70
CA ILE A 122 9.21 -12.99 21.37
C ILE A 122 10.62 -12.57 21.80
N GLU A 123 11.04 -12.94 23.00
CA GLU A 123 12.38 -12.69 23.53
C GLU A 123 13.44 -13.36 22.64
N ALA A 124 13.21 -14.64 22.30
CA ALA A 124 14.11 -15.40 21.43
C ALA A 124 14.18 -14.79 20.02
N LEU A 125 13.04 -14.34 19.46
CA LEU A 125 13.01 -13.66 18.17
C LEU A 125 13.81 -12.34 18.20
N ILE A 126 13.72 -11.57 19.28
CA ILE A 126 14.50 -10.33 19.45
C ILE A 126 16.00 -10.64 19.51
N VAL A 127 16.40 -11.65 20.29
CA VAL A 127 17.81 -12.08 20.38
C VAL A 127 18.32 -12.54 19.02
N ALA A 128 17.59 -13.40 18.32
CA ALA A 128 17.94 -13.87 16.99
C ALA A 128 18.07 -12.73 15.97
N ALA A 129 17.19 -11.72 16.06
CA ALA A 129 17.26 -10.53 15.22
C ALA A 129 18.52 -9.68 15.51
N LEU A 130 18.93 -9.56 16.77
CA LEU A 130 20.14 -8.85 17.17
C LEU A 130 21.39 -9.59 16.71
N GLU A 131 21.45 -10.91 16.89
CA GLU A 131 22.55 -11.75 16.41
C GLU A 131 22.71 -11.62 14.89
N SER A 132 21.61 -11.73 14.15
CA SER A 132 21.60 -11.53 12.69
C SER A 132 22.10 -10.13 12.28
N ALA A 133 21.78 -9.10 13.06
CA ALA A 133 22.25 -7.74 12.80
C ALA A 133 23.75 -7.56 13.09
N LEU A 134 24.31 -8.30 14.05
CA LEU A 134 25.73 -8.28 14.38
C LEU A 134 26.58 -9.05 13.36
N GLU A 135 26.00 -10.03 12.66
CA GLU A 135 26.66 -10.77 11.59
C GLU A 135 26.72 -10.02 10.25
N LEU A 136 25.81 -9.06 10.04
CA LEU A 136 25.71 -8.27 8.80
C LEU A 136 27.03 -7.61 8.36
N PRO A 137 27.81 -6.95 9.24
CA PRO A 137 29.12 -6.39 8.88
C PRO A 137 30.08 -7.45 8.33
N GLY A 138 30.10 -8.64 8.93
CA GLY A 138 30.91 -9.76 8.46
C GLY A 138 30.49 -10.23 7.06
N LEU A 139 29.19 -10.33 6.81
CA LEU A 139 28.63 -10.69 5.50
C LEU A 139 28.91 -9.63 4.42
N ILE A 140 28.93 -8.34 4.78
CA ILE A 140 29.28 -7.26 3.85
C ILE A 140 30.76 -7.37 3.45
N LEU A 141 31.64 -7.68 4.39
CA LEU A 141 33.07 -7.82 4.12
C LEU A 141 33.39 -9.09 3.32
N ALA A 142 32.74 -10.21 3.64
CA ALA A 142 32.97 -11.49 2.98
C ALA A 142 32.34 -11.56 1.57
N HIS A 143 31.11 -11.05 1.42
CA HIS A 143 30.31 -11.17 0.19
C HIS A 143 29.59 -9.86 -0.15
N PRO A 144 30.32 -8.77 -0.48
CA PRO A 144 29.75 -7.42 -0.62
C PRO A 144 28.68 -7.33 -1.70
N THR A 145 28.89 -7.98 -2.85
CA THR A 145 27.95 -7.94 -3.97
C THR A 145 26.64 -8.66 -3.66
N GLN A 146 26.73 -9.86 -3.08
CA GLN A 146 25.55 -10.64 -2.70
C GLN A 146 24.72 -9.92 -1.64
N THR A 147 25.38 -9.37 -0.60
CA THR A 147 24.70 -8.65 0.47
C THR A 147 24.00 -7.39 -0.06
N LEU A 148 24.64 -6.63 -0.96
CA LEU A 148 24.01 -5.46 -1.59
C LEU A 148 22.78 -5.83 -2.43
N VAL A 149 22.84 -6.92 -3.19
CA VAL A 149 21.69 -7.43 -3.96
C VAL A 149 20.55 -7.79 -3.01
N TRP A 150 20.83 -8.51 -1.93
CA TRP A 150 19.81 -8.86 -0.92
C TRP A 150 19.17 -7.63 -0.28
N ILE A 151 19.96 -6.63 0.09
CA ILE A 151 19.45 -5.37 0.65
C ILE A 151 18.58 -4.64 -0.38
N ALA A 152 19.00 -4.58 -1.64
CA ALA A 152 18.24 -3.93 -2.70
C ALA A 152 16.91 -4.63 -2.97
N VAL A 153 16.92 -5.97 -3.05
CA VAL A 153 15.71 -6.79 -3.21
C VAL A 153 14.80 -6.64 -2.00
N GLY A 154 15.32 -6.73 -0.79
CA GLY A 154 14.55 -6.52 0.45
C GLY A 154 13.88 -5.16 0.48
N ALA A 155 14.63 -4.09 0.19
CA ALA A 155 14.10 -2.73 0.12
C ALA A 155 13.00 -2.59 -0.95
N LEU A 156 13.15 -3.26 -2.09
CA LEU A 156 12.14 -3.27 -3.15
C LEU A 156 10.87 -4.01 -2.70
N VAL A 157 11.00 -5.20 -2.10
CA VAL A 157 9.87 -5.98 -1.58
C VAL A 157 9.13 -5.19 -0.50
N THR A 158 9.85 -4.57 0.44
CA THR A 158 9.26 -3.68 1.47
C THR A 158 8.51 -2.51 0.83
N ARG A 159 9.07 -1.90 -0.22
CA ARG A 159 8.42 -0.79 -0.92
C ARG A 159 7.17 -1.24 -1.69
N ILE A 160 7.18 -2.43 -2.26
CA ILE A 160 6.02 -3.01 -2.94
C ILE A 160 4.92 -3.29 -1.91
N ALA A 161 5.25 -4.01 -0.83
CA ALA A 161 4.32 -4.40 0.22
C ALA A 161 3.68 -3.19 0.92
N LEU A 162 4.48 -2.21 1.34
CA LEU A 162 4.00 -1.05 2.11
C LEU A 162 3.53 0.14 1.26
N GLY A 163 3.77 0.08 -0.05
CA GLY A 163 3.43 1.13 -0.99
C GLY A 163 4.27 2.42 -0.86
N PRO A 164 4.00 3.42 -1.71
CA PRO A 164 4.74 4.68 -1.69
C PRO A 164 4.49 5.45 -0.39
N ARG A 165 5.58 5.85 0.29
CA ARG A 165 5.53 6.76 1.45
C ARG A 165 4.88 8.08 1.05
N PRO A 166 4.00 8.66 1.89
CA PRO A 166 3.37 9.94 1.59
C PRO A 166 4.45 11.00 1.38
N ARG A 167 4.45 11.63 0.19
CA ARG A 167 5.35 12.72 -0.13
C ARG A 167 4.95 13.90 0.75
N ARG A 168 5.64 14.10 1.87
CA ARG A 168 5.39 15.20 2.81
C ARG A 168 5.54 16.50 2.02
N LYS A 169 4.41 17.12 1.63
CA LYS A 169 4.44 18.43 0.97
C LYS A 169 5.07 19.39 1.98
N ARG A 170 6.29 19.82 1.68
CA ARG A 170 7.00 20.89 2.39
C ARG A 170 6.10 22.13 2.28
N ARG A 171 5.32 22.40 3.33
CA ARG A 171 4.39 23.52 3.41
C ARG A 171 5.27 24.77 3.38
N LYS A 172 5.44 25.39 2.20
CA LYS A 172 6.01 26.74 2.12
C LYS A 172 5.04 27.64 2.88
N GLN A 173 5.37 27.97 4.13
CA GLN A 173 4.81 29.11 4.83
C GLN A 173 5.16 30.33 3.97
N ARG A 174 4.17 30.81 3.19
CA ARG A 174 4.19 32.19 2.73
C ARG A 174 3.84 33.02 3.95
N ARG A 175 4.86 33.67 4.52
CA ARG A 175 4.68 34.91 5.28
C ARG A 175 4.38 36.03 4.27
#